data_AF-A0A2X1PM77-F1
#
_entry.id   AF-A0A2X1PM77-F1
#
_cell.length_a   1.000
_cell.length_b   1.000
_cell.length_c   1.000
_cell.angle_alpha   90.00
_cell.angle_beta   90.00
_cell.angle_gamma   90.00
#
_symmetry.space_group_name_H-M   'P 1'
#
loop_
_entity.id
_entity.type
_entity.pdbx_description
1 polymer ?
#
loop_
_entity_poly.entity_id
_entity_poly.type
_entity_poly.pdbx_seq_one_letter_code
_entity_poly.pdbx_strand_id
1 'polypeptide(L)'
;MNKLRDAILSNTDVMGKINTPLAPIVNTITSLKATKFMLEKTLKISKERTLPKYAFGTFRSWYMKNALQNQQKFERKVAYFHGCYVNYNNPQLGKEFLKVFNAMNIGVMLLEKEKCCGLPLMVNGFPNRARNIAQFQYRLHWKNGR
;
A
#
# COMPACT_ATOMS: atom_id res chain seq x y z
N MET A 1 -8.12 18.34 -17.69
CA MET A 1 -7.75 16.96 -17.30
C MET A 1 -6.36 16.68 -17.82
N ASN A 2 -5.37 16.50 -16.93
CA ASN A 2 -4.00 16.18 -17.33
C ASN A 2 -3.84 14.66 -17.30
N LYS A 3 -4.04 13.99 -18.43
CA LYS A 3 -4.00 12.51 -18.56
C LYS A 3 -2.76 11.87 -17.91
N LEU A 4 -1.61 12.55 -17.96
CA LEU A 4 -0.35 12.12 -17.34
C LEU A 4 -0.41 12.14 -15.81
N ARG A 5 -0.93 13.22 -15.22
CA ARG A 5 -1.13 13.34 -13.77
C ARG A 5 -2.06 12.23 -13.28
N ASP A 6 -3.17 12.06 -13.98
CA ASP A 6 -4.22 11.12 -13.59
C ASP A 6 -3.71 9.68 -13.71
N ALA A 7 -2.83 9.38 -14.67
CA ALA A 7 -2.16 8.08 -14.81
C ALA A 7 -1.11 7.80 -13.71
N ILE A 8 -0.35 8.81 -13.30
CA ILE A 8 0.67 8.66 -12.24
C ILE A 8 0.00 8.48 -10.87
N LEU A 9 -0.98 9.34 -10.56
CA LEU A 9 -1.66 9.34 -9.26
C LEU A 9 -2.57 8.12 -9.07
N SER A 10 -3.07 7.51 -10.15
CA SER A 10 -3.96 6.36 -10.06
C SER A 10 -3.26 5.01 -9.84
N ASN A 11 -1.92 4.93 -9.99
CA ASN A 11 -1.16 3.68 -9.97
C ASN A 11 -0.20 3.57 -8.77
N THR A 12 -0.72 3.85 -7.57
CA THR A 12 0.08 3.89 -6.33
C THR A 12 0.77 2.57 -5.96
N ASP A 13 0.17 1.41 -6.28
CA ASP A 13 0.78 0.09 -6.01
C ASP A 13 2.00 -0.17 -6.91
N VAL A 14 1.89 0.20 -8.19
CA VAL A 14 3.01 0.11 -9.14
C VAL A 14 4.14 1.05 -8.72
N MET A 15 3.79 2.29 -8.33
CA MET A 15 4.77 3.25 -7.81
C MET A 15 5.44 2.73 -6.53
N GLY A 16 4.68 2.10 -5.64
CA GLY A 16 5.24 1.45 -4.45
C GLY A 16 6.24 0.35 -4.79
N LYS A 17 5.92 -0.53 -5.75
CA LYS A 17 6.82 -1.62 -6.19
C LYS A 17 8.12 -1.11 -6.81
N ILE A 18 8.06 -0.03 -7.59
CA ILE A 18 9.23 0.56 -8.25
C ILE A 18 10.08 1.35 -7.26
N ASN A 19 9.45 2.13 -6.37
CA ASN A 19 10.16 3.08 -5.53
C ASN A 19 10.71 2.47 -4.24
N THR A 20 10.11 1.40 -3.72
CA THR A 20 10.54 0.80 -2.44
C THR A 20 11.98 0.24 -2.46
N PRO A 21 12.44 -0.45 -3.53
CA PRO A 21 13.85 -0.84 -3.66
C PRO A 21 14.80 0.37 -3.73
N LEU A 22 14.32 1.51 -4.23
CA LEU A 22 15.08 2.74 -4.43
C LEU A 22 14.78 3.78 -3.34
N ALA A 23 14.19 3.37 -2.21
CA ALA A 23 13.63 4.28 -1.21
C ALA A 23 14.63 5.35 -0.72
N PRO A 24 15.91 5.05 -0.44
CA PRO A 24 16.87 6.08 -0.03
C PRO A 24 17.04 7.20 -1.07
N ILE A 25 17.11 6.84 -2.35
CA ILE A 25 17.28 7.78 -3.47
C ILE A 25 15.99 8.56 -3.69
N VAL A 26 14.86 7.86 -3.77
CA VAL A 26 13.54 8.47 -4.01
C VAL A 26 13.17 9.43 -2.88
N ASN A 27 13.39 9.05 -1.61
CA ASN A 27 13.11 9.90 -0.47
C ASN A 27 14.00 11.16 -0.47
N THR A 28 15.26 11.04 -0.88
CA THR A 28 16.17 12.17 -1.00
C THR A 28 15.69 13.14 -2.08
N ILE A 29 15.42 12.64 -3.29
CA ILE A 29 14.97 13.45 -4.42
C ILE A 29 13.61 14.11 -4.14
N THR A 30 12.67 13.38 -3.56
CA THR A 30 11.32 13.90 -3.24
C THR A 30 11.31 14.87 -2.05
N SER A 31 12.37 14.90 -1.23
CA SER A 31 12.54 15.89 -0.16
C SER A 31 13.03 17.26 -0.65
N LEU A 32 13.60 17.35 -1.86
CA LEU A 32 14.15 18.59 -2.42
C LEU A 32 13.05 19.62 -2.73
N LYS A 33 13.29 20.89 -2.40
CA LYS A 33 12.37 22.01 -2.68
C LYS A 33 12.05 22.15 -4.18
N ALA A 34 13.03 21.91 -5.05
CA ALA A 34 12.85 21.93 -6.51
C ALA A 34 11.86 20.86 -6.98
N THR A 35 11.97 19.63 -6.45
CA THR A 35 11.04 18.54 -6.76
C THR A 35 9.63 18.86 -6.27
N LYS A 36 9.49 19.41 -5.04
CA LYS A 36 8.17 19.83 -4.53
C LYS A 36 7.53 20.93 -5.38
N PHE A 37 8.31 21.93 -5.81
CA PHE A 37 7.84 23.00 -6.70
C PHE A 37 7.41 22.47 -8.08
N MET A 38 8.19 21.56 -8.66
CA MET A 38 7.85 20.84 -9.89
C MET A 38 6.53 20.07 -9.75
N LEU A 39 6.36 19.31 -8.66
CA LEU A 39 5.15 18.53 -8.38
C LEU A 39 3.93 19.43 -8.14
N GLU A 40 4.11 20.59 -7.54
CA GLU A 40 3.05 21.60 -7.38
C GLU A 40 2.59 22.13 -8.73
N LYS A 41 3.52 22.51 -9.61
CA LYS A 41 3.19 23.06 -10.94
C LYS A 41 2.61 22.02 -11.90
N THR A 42 3.06 20.77 -11.81
CA THR A 42 2.65 19.70 -12.76
C THR A 42 1.49 18.85 -12.25
N LEU A 43 1.51 18.45 -10.97
CA LEU A 43 0.54 17.53 -10.35
C LEU A 43 -0.39 18.23 -9.34
N LYS A 44 -0.32 19.56 -9.19
CA LYS A 44 -1.10 20.34 -8.21
C LYS A 44 -1.05 19.77 -6.79
N ILE A 45 0.10 19.19 -6.41
CA ILE A 45 0.36 18.74 -5.05
C ILE A 45 1.00 19.93 -4.32
N SER A 46 0.32 20.51 -3.33
CA SER A 46 0.90 21.62 -2.57
C SER A 46 2.27 21.23 -2.01
N LYS A 47 3.26 22.10 -2.21
CA LYS A 47 4.62 21.97 -1.68
C LYS A 47 4.69 21.94 -0.15
N GLU A 48 3.65 22.41 0.52
CA GLU A 48 3.50 22.39 1.98
C GLU A 48 3.16 20.99 2.49
N ARG A 49 2.66 20.10 1.63
CA ARG A 49 2.39 18.71 2.01
C ARG A 49 3.70 17.93 2.17
N THR A 50 3.80 17.19 3.28
CA THR A 50 4.81 16.16 3.46
C THR A 50 4.42 14.93 2.64
N LEU A 51 5.18 14.64 1.58
CA LEU A 51 5.01 13.39 0.85
C LEU A 51 5.40 12.21 1.76
N PRO A 52 4.59 11.15 1.80
CA PRO A 52 4.90 10.00 2.63
C PRO A 52 6.18 9.34 2.12
N LYS A 53 7.17 9.20 3.01
CA LYS A 53 8.43 8.53 2.71
C LYS A 53 8.18 7.05 2.42
N TYR A 54 8.94 6.47 1.50
CA TYR A 54 8.97 5.03 1.30
C TYR A 54 9.89 4.39 2.34
N ALA A 55 9.49 3.24 2.89
CA ALA A 55 10.31 2.43 3.77
C ALA A 55 11.32 1.62 2.96
N PHE A 56 12.39 1.18 3.61
CA PHE A 56 13.31 0.21 3.01
C PHE A 56 12.73 -1.20 3.13
N GLY A 57 12.37 -1.80 1.99
CA GLY A 57 11.66 -3.08 1.94
C GLY A 57 10.16 -2.96 2.22
N THR A 58 9.44 -4.09 2.13
CA THR A 58 7.97 -4.11 2.27
C THR A 58 7.49 -4.85 3.52
N PHE A 59 6.32 -4.46 4.04
CA PHE A 59 5.66 -5.22 5.10
C PHE A 59 5.42 -6.67 4.70
N ARG A 60 4.91 -6.93 3.49
CA ARG A 60 4.62 -8.29 3.02
C ARG A 60 5.87 -9.16 2.97
N SER A 61 6.99 -8.65 2.44
CA SER A 61 8.26 -9.39 2.41
C SER A 61 8.76 -9.68 3.83
N TRP A 62 8.68 -8.70 4.74
CA TRP A 62 9.04 -8.90 6.14
C TRP A 62 8.13 -9.94 6.80
N TYR A 63 6.81 -9.87 6.58
CA TYR A 63 5.82 -10.79 7.15
C TYR A 63 6.11 -12.23 6.72
N MET A 64 6.32 -12.46 5.42
CA MET A 64 6.58 -13.80 4.88
C MET A 64 7.84 -14.43 5.47
N LYS A 65 8.88 -13.61 5.71
CA LYS A 65 10.16 -14.08 6.27
C LYS A 65 10.11 -14.28 7.79
N ASN A 66 9.43 -13.40 8.53
CA ASN A 66 9.61 -13.31 9.99
C ASN A 66 8.35 -13.68 10.79
N ALA A 67 7.16 -13.53 10.23
CA ALA A 67 5.91 -13.66 10.98
C ALA A 67 5.08 -14.88 10.56
N LEU A 68 5.09 -15.27 9.29
CA LEU A 68 4.19 -16.29 8.72
C LEU A 68 4.13 -17.58 9.54
N GLN A 69 5.28 -18.16 9.87
CA GLN A 69 5.34 -19.42 10.63
C GLN A 69 4.70 -19.30 12.02
N ASN A 70 4.86 -18.16 12.69
CA ASN A 70 4.24 -17.95 13.99
C ASN A 70 2.73 -17.70 13.85
N GLN A 71 2.31 -16.93 12.84
CA GLN A 71 0.90 -16.63 12.59
C GLN A 71 0.08 -17.88 12.26
N GLN A 72 0.69 -18.90 11.63
CA GLN A 72 0.03 -20.17 11.33
C GLN A 72 -0.36 -20.98 12.58
N LYS A 73 0.36 -20.79 13.70
CA LYS A 73 0.16 -21.54 14.95
C LYS A 73 -1.13 -21.16 15.71
N PHE A 74 -1.68 -19.98 15.46
CA PHE A 74 -2.91 -19.54 16.13
C PHE A 74 -4.13 -20.29 15.57
N GLU A 75 -5.02 -20.78 16.44
CA GLU A 75 -6.27 -21.41 16.00
C GLU A 75 -7.21 -20.42 15.33
N ARG A 76 -7.46 -19.29 16.01
CA ARG A 76 -8.29 -18.19 15.48
C ARG A 76 -7.44 -17.29 14.61
N LYS A 77 -7.97 -16.95 13.43
CA LYS A 77 -7.25 -16.11 12.45
C LYS A 77 -8.17 -15.05 11.84
N VAL A 78 -7.60 -13.90 11.50
CA VAL A 78 -8.26 -12.85 10.72
C VAL A 78 -7.50 -12.59 9.42
N ALA A 79 -8.23 -12.29 8.35
CA ALA A 79 -7.63 -11.82 7.11
C ALA A 79 -7.33 -10.32 7.21
N TYR A 80 -6.11 -9.91 6.83
CA TYR A 80 -5.67 -8.53 6.88
C TYR A 80 -5.37 -7.98 5.49
N PHE A 81 -6.23 -7.06 5.07
CA PHE A 81 -6.02 -6.19 3.92
C PHE A 81 -5.15 -5.01 4.36
N HIS A 82 -3.84 -5.09 4.15
CA HIS A 82 -2.89 -4.14 4.73
C HIS A 82 -2.79 -2.84 3.90
N GLY A 83 -3.10 -2.92 2.60
CA GLY A 83 -3.02 -1.80 1.67
C GLY A 83 -1.60 -1.37 1.33
N CYS A 84 -1.50 -0.44 0.38
CA CYS A 84 -0.22 0.05 -0.14
C CYS A 84 0.59 0.84 0.90
N TYR A 85 -0.08 1.60 1.78
CA TYR A 85 0.62 2.47 2.74
C TYR A 85 1.39 1.66 3.80
N VAL A 86 0.74 0.68 4.43
CA VAL A 86 1.44 -0.25 5.35
C VAL A 86 2.54 -0.99 4.60
N ASN A 87 2.30 -1.39 3.35
CA ASN A 87 3.28 -2.16 2.62
C ASN A 87 4.54 -1.39 2.26
N TYR A 88 4.42 -0.13 1.84
CA TYR A 88 5.50 0.62 1.21
C TYR A 88 5.98 1.83 2.01
N ASN A 89 5.15 2.41 2.88
CA ASN A 89 5.45 3.66 3.57
C ASN A 89 5.64 3.45 5.07
N ASN A 90 4.77 2.66 5.71
CA ASN A 90 4.84 2.38 7.13
C ASN A 90 4.67 0.88 7.46
N PRO A 91 5.68 0.03 7.15
CA PRO A 91 5.64 -1.38 7.53
C PRO A 91 5.53 -1.62 9.03
N GLN A 92 6.02 -0.69 9.86
CA GLN A 92 5.98 -0.80 11.31
C GLN A 92 4.54 -0.88 11.83
N LEU A 93 3.63 -0.08 11.26
CA LEU A 93 2.19 -0.14 11.56
C LEU A 93 1.61 -1.55 11.36
N GLY A 94 2.02 -2.25 10.30
CA GLY A 94 1.62 -3.63 10.06
C GLY A 94 2.15 -4.58 11.13
N LYS A 95 3.39 -4.39 11.61
CA LYS A 95 3.98 -5.22 12.67
C LYS A 95 3.28 -5.01 14.01
N GLU A 96 2.92 -3.78 14.32
CA GLU A 96 2.18 -3.43 15.55
C GLU A 96 0.77 -4.01 15.53
N PHE A 97 0.10 -3.98 14.38
CA PHE A 97 -1.17 -4.68 14.19
C PHE A 97 -1.07 -6.17 14.53
N LEU A 98 -0.02 -6.87 14.07
CA LEU A 98 0.21 -8.27 14.45
C LEU A 98 0.37 -8.44 15.96
N LYS A 99 1.12 -7.56 16.63
CA LYS A 99 1.35 -7.66 18.08
C LYS A 99 0.04 -7.60 18.87
N VAL A 100 -0.83 -6.65 18.52
CA VAL A 100 -2.12 -6.48 19.19
C VAL A 100 -3.00 -7.72 19.02
N PHE A 101 -3.11 -8.26 17.80
CA PHE A 101 -3.92 -9.45 17.53
C PHE A 101 -3.35 -10.72 18.16
N ASN A 102 -2.03 -10.91 18.10
CA ASN A 102 -1.38 -12.04 18.76
C ASN A 102 -1.61 -12.03 20.27
N ALA A 103 -1.60 -10.84 20.91
CA ALA A 103 -1.88 -10.70 22.34
C ALA A 103 -3.33 -11.11 22.70
N MET A 104 -4.25 -11.04 21.73
CA MET A 104 -5.62 -11.53 21.85
C MET A 104 -5.78 -13.01 21.45
N ASN A 105 -4.67 -13.73 21.28
CA ASN A 105 -4.61 -15.10 20.77
C ASN A 105 -5.28 -15.27 19.39
N ILE A 106 -5.12 -14.27 18.52
CA ILE A 106 -5.64 -14.27 17.15
C ILE A 106 -4.48 -14.07 16.18
N GLY A 107 -4.29 -15.02 15.27
CA GLY A 107 -3.35 -14.88 14.16
C GLY A 107 -3.90 -13.96 13.06
N VAL A 108 -3.00 -13.40 12.27
CA VAL A 108 -3.32 -12.48 11.18
C VAL A 108 -2.75 -13.06 9.88
N MET A 109 -3.62 -13.32 8.92
CA MET A 109 -3.26 -13.87 7.61
C MET A 109 -3.30 -12.78 6.55
N LEU A 110 -2.25 -12.70 5.73
CA LEU A 110 -2.25 -11.77 4.59
C LEU A 110 -3.01 -12.35 3.41
N LEU A 111 -3.73 -11.49 2.70
CA LEU A 111 -4.46 -11.84 1.50
C LEU A 111 -3.50 -12.15 0.34
N GLU A 112 -3.71 -13.27 -0.35
CA GLU A 112 -2.91 -13.65 -1.51
C GLU A 112 -3.14 -12.72 -2.71
N LYS A 113 -2.08 -12.17 -3.30
CA LYS A 113 -2.21 -11.29 -4.48
C LYS A 113 -3.11 -10.06 -4.24
N GLU A 114 -3.11 -9.55 -3.00
CA GLU A 114 -3.73 -8.26 -2.66
C GLU A 114 -3.33 -7.19 -3.69
N LYS A 115 -4.31 -6.42 -4.15
CA LYS A 115 -4.13 -5.26 -5.02
C LYS A 115 -4.53 -3.98 -4.28
N CYS A 116 -4.18 -2.83 -4.87
CA CYS A 116 -4.65 -1.52 -4.39
C CYS A 116 -6.17 -1.53 -4.12
N CYS A 117 -6.63 -0.82 -3.09
CA CYS A 117 -8.05 -0.67 -2.77
C CYS A 117 -8.86 0.09 -3.85
N GLY A 118 -8.18 0.77 -4.79
CA GLY A 118 -8.82 1.51 -5.88
C GLY A 118 -9.20 2.95 -5.53
N LEU A 119 -8.94 3.41 -4.30
CA LEU A 119 -9.20 4.80 -3.89
C LEU A 119 -8.59 5.83 -4.85
N PRO A 120 -7.30 5.72 -5.28
CA PRO A 120 -6.73 6.69 -6.20
C PRO A 120 -7.40 6.70 -7.58
N LEU A 121 -7.92 5.57 -8.06
CA LEU A 121 -8.67 5.51 -9.31
C LEU A 121 -10.03 6.20 -9.17
N MET A 122 -10.72 5.98 -8.05
CA MET A 122 -12.02 6.57 -7.78
C MET A 122 -11.94 8.11 -7.77
N VAL A 123 -11.01 8.68 -7.00
CA VAL A 123 -10.91 10.14 -6.81
C VAL A 123 -10.34 10.88 -8.03
N ASN A 124 -9.68 10.18 -8.95
CA ASN A 124 -9.12 10.76 -10.18
C ASN A 124 -9.97 10.44 -11.42
N GLY A 125 -11.28 10.16 -11.26
CA GLY A 125 -12.22 10.06 -12.38
C GLY A 125 -12.22 8.72 -13.13
N PHE A 126 -11.77 7.63 -12.50
CA PHE A 126 -11.81 6.27 -13.07
C PHE A 126 -12.69 5.31 -12.25
N PRO A 127 -13.98 5.61 -12.03
CA PRO A 127 -14.87 4.82 -11.15
C PRO A 127 -15.08 3.39 -11.67
N ASN A 128 -15.16 3.19 -12.98
CA ASN A 128 -15.30 1.85 -13.57
C ASN A 128 -14.06 0.97 -13.31
N ARG A 129 -12.86 1.54 -13.39
CA ARG A 129 -11.62 0.82 -13.07
C ARG A 129 -11.53 0.51 -11.57
N ALA A 130 -11.89 1.46 -10.72
CA ALA A 130 -11.98 1.24 -9.28
C ALA A 130 -12.96 0.09 -8.95
N ARG A 131 -14.14 0.08 -9.57
CA ARG A 131 -15.14 -0.99 -9.42
C ARG A 131 -14.58 -2.35 -9.86
N ASN A 132 -13.88 -2.42 -11.00
CA ASN A 132 -13.29 -3.67 -11.47
C ASN A 132 -12.26 -4.24 -10.48
N ILE A 133 -11.45 -3.38 -9.85
CA ILE A 133 -10.50 -3.80 -8.82
C ILE A 133 -11.25 -4.28 -7.58
N ALA A 134 -12.24 -3.54 -7.09
CA ALA A 134 -13.03 -3.93 -5.92
C ALA A 134 -13.71 -5.30 -6.15
N GLN A 135 -14.32 -5.51 -7.31
CA GLN A 135 -14.92 -6.79 -7.68
C GLN A 135 -13.89 -7.92 -7.79
N PHE A 136 -12.70 -7.65 -8.32
CA PHE A 136 -11.62 -8.63 -8.36
C PHE A 136 -11.22 -9.09 -6.96
N GLN A 137 -11.01 -8.14 -6.03
CA GLN A 137 -10.61 -8.45 -4.65
C GLN A 137 -11.73 -9.17 -3.90
N TYR A 138 -12.97 -8.72 -4.05
CA TYR A 138 -14.14 -9.39 -3.48
C TYR A 138 -14.28 -10.83 -3.96
N ARG A 139 -14.12 -11.07 -5.28
CA ARG A 139 -14.18 -12.44 -5.82
C ARG A 139 -13.04 -13.30 -5.30
N LEU A 140 -11.82 -12.76 -5.27
CA LEU A 140 -10.63 -13.52 -4.89
C LEU A 140 -10.65 -13.92 -3.40
N HIS A 141 -11.10 -13.02 -2.52
CA HIS A 141 -10.94 -13.16 -1.07
C HIS A 141 -12.22 -13.46 -0.31
N TRP A 142 -13.39 -13.21 -0.89
CA TRP A 142 -14.65 -13.34 -0.17
C TRP A 142 -15.60 -14.32 -0.84
N LYS A 143 -15.77 -14.22 -2.17
CA LYS A 143 -16.71 -15.08 -2.89
C LYS A 143 -16.22 -16.53 -3.01
N ASN A 144 -14.90 -16.73 -3.13
CA ASN A 144 -14.31 -18.05 -3.37
C ASN A 144 -13.82 -18.76 -2.09
N GLY A 145 -14.11 -18.22 -0.91
CA GLY A 145 -13.89 -18.89 0.38
C GLY A 145 -12.44 -19.28 0.71
N ARG A 146 -11.45 -18.46 0.31
CA ARG A 146 -10.03 -18.67 0.68
C ARG A 146 -9.58 -17.69 1.75
#